data_AF-A0A1H0X5K6-F1
#
_entry.id   AF-A0A1H0X5K6-F1
#
_cell.length_a   1.000
_cell.length_b   1.000
_cell.length_c   1.000
_cell.angle_alpha   90.00
_cell.angle_beta   90.00
_cell.angle_gamma   90.00
#
_symmetry.space_group_name_H-M   'P 1'
#
loop_
_entity.id
_entity.type
_entity.pdbx_description
1 polymer ?
#
loop_
_entity_poly.entity_id
_entity_poly.type
_entity_poly.pdbx_seq_one_letter_code
_entity_poly.pdbx_strand_id
1 'polypeptide(L)' 'MEYIIYIKLLEEGTNVYRPVSATKIGENVFQLKGFDIYDPEDEIWEFLPGSTILVEERTLSNKKVLVAMAQH' A
#
# COMPACT_ATOMS: atom_id res chain seq x y z
N MET A 1 -11.11 10.37 6.05
CA MET A 1 -9.92 11.04 5.49
C MET A 1 -9.20 10.02 4.63
N GLU A 2 -8.74 10.43 3.46
CA GLU A 2 -7.99 9.56 2.54
C GLU A 2 -6.49 9.77 2.72
N TYR A 3 -5.74 8.69 2.58
CA TYR A 3 -4.29 8.65 2.75
C TYR A 3 -3.67 7.91 1.57
N ILE A 4 -2.42 8.26 1.25
CA ILE A 4 -1.61 7.52 0.30
C ILE A 4 -0.76 6.52 1.06
N ILE A 5 -0.96 5.24 0.77
CA ILE A 5 -0.22 4.11 1.32
C ILE A 5 0.59 3.48 0.20
N TYR A 6 1.86 3.23 0.45
CA TYR A 6 2.78 2.61 -0.48
C TYR A 6 2.71 1.09 -0.35
N ILE A 7 2.26 0.42 -1.40
CA ILE A 7 2.14 -1.04 -1.48
C ILE A 7 3.36 -1.58 -2.20
N LYS A 8 4.04 -2.57 -1.62
CA LYS A 8 5.18 -3.19 -2.28
C LYS A 8 4.68 -3.95 -3.52
N LEU A 9 5.39 -3.78 -4.63
CA LEU A 9 5.21 -4.60 -5.81
C LEU A 9 6.08 -5.86 -5.67
N LEU A 10 5.44 -7.01 -5.85
CA LEU A 10 6.08 -8.31 -5.89
C LEU A 10 6.59 -8.57 -7.31
N GLU A 11 7.56 -9.47 -7.42
CA GLU A 11 8.18 -9.89 -8.69
C GLU A 11 8.92 -8.79 -9.46
N GLU A 12 8.96 -7.57 -8.94
CA GLU A 12 9.89 -6.55 -9.37
C GLU A 12 11.33 -6.96 -8.99
N GLY A 13 12.26 -6.88 -9.93
CA GLY A 13 13.69 -7.15 -9.69
C GLY A 13 14.38 -6.19 -8.70
N THR A 14 13.62 -5.26 -8.12
CA THR A 14 14.04 -4.28 -7.12
C THR A 14 12.88 -3.93 -6.19
N ASN A 15 13.17 -3.23 -5.09
CA ASN A 15 12.13 -2.79 -4.15
C ASN A 15 11.40 -1.56 -4.72
N VAL A 16 10.28 -1.81 -5.41
CA VAL A 16 9.37 -0.78 -5.93
C VAL A 16 8.08 -0.77 -5.12
N TYR A 17 7.48 0.42 -5.01
CA TYR A 17 6.23 0.62 -4.29
C TYR A 17 5.24 1.42 -5.13
N ARG A 18 3.99 1.01 -5.11
CA ARG A 18 2.85 1.68 -5.72
C ARG A 18 2.17 2.59 -4.70
N PRO A 19 2.00 3.90 -4.95
CA PRO A 19 1.15 4.75 -4.13
C PRO A 19 -0.33 4.42 -4.38
N VAL A 20 -1.06 4.08 -3.32
CA VAL A 20 -2.46 3.65 -3.40
C VAL A 20 -3.29 4.43 -2.38
N SER A 21 -4.46 4.91 -2.81
CA SER A 21 -5.42 5.56 -1.93
C SER A 21 -6.01 4.56 -0.93
N ALA A 22 -6.13 4.98 0.33
CA ALA A 22 -6.72 4.19 1.40
C ALA A 22 -7.57 5.04 2.34
N THR A 23 -8.56 4.42 2.96
CA THR A 23 -9.39 5.05 4.00
C THR A 23 -8.95 4.57 5.37
N LYS A 24 -8.64 5.50 6.28
CA LYS A 24 -8.36 5.17 7.67
C LYS A 24 -9.64 4.71 8.36
N ILE A 25 -9.62 3.49 8.92
CA ILE A 25 -10.77 2.87 9.61
C ILE A 25 -10.47 2.55 11.09
N GLY A 26 -9.23 2.72 11.53
CA GLY A 26 -8.82 2.54 12.92
C GLY A 26 -7.47 3.19 13.24
N GLU A 27 -6.93 2.93 14.43
CA GLU A 27 -5.57 3.35 14.77
C GLU A 27 -4.57 2.53 13.97
N ASN A 28 -3.85 3.18 13.05
CA ASN A 28 -2.96 2.55 12.07
C ASN A 28 -3.59 1.50 11.15
N VAL A 29 -4.93 1.36 11.15
CA VAL A 29 -5.67 0.43 10.28
C VAL A 29 -6.32 1.18 9.12
N PHE A 30 -6.10 0.68 7.90
CA PHE A 30 -6.58 1.30 6.66
C PHE A 30 -7.21 0.25 5.74
N GLN A 31 -8.21 0.66 4.98
CA GLN A 31 -8.77 -0.13 3.88
C GLN A 31 -8.28 0.42 2.53
N LEU A 32 -7.66 -0.43 1.72
CA LEU A 32 -7.14 -0.08 0.39
C LEU A 32 -8.26 0.11 -0.62
N LYS A 33 -8.17 1.14 -1.48
CA LYS A 33 -9.20 1.45 -2.47
C LYS A 33 -8.89 1.03 -3.91
N GLY A 34 -7.63 0.84 -4.30
CA GLY A 34 -7.13 0.88 -5.69
C GLY A 34 -7.67 -0.11 -6.75
N PHE A 35 -8.94 -0.49 -6.70
CA PHE A 35 -9.63 -1.33 -7.70
C PHE A 35 -9.64 -0.70 -9.11
N ASP A 36 -9.49 0.61 -9.20
CA ASP A 36 -9.47 1.39 -10.44
C ASP A 36 -8.08 1.45 -11.10
N ILE A 37 -7.02 1.10 -10.38
CA ILE A 37 -5.63 1.18 -10.85
C ILE A 37 -4.86 -0.14 -10.74
N TYR A 38 -5.46 -1.17 -10.14
CA TYR A 38 -4.84 -2.49 -10.01
C TYR A 38 -5.10 -3.32 -11.27
N ASP A 39 -4.03 -3.72 -11.93
CA ASP A 39 -4.05 -4.67 -13.05
C ASP A 39 -3.15 -5.88 -12.72
N PRO A 40 -3.73 -7.07 -12.48
CA PRO A 40 -2.95 -8.27 -12.15
C PRO A 40 -2.10 -8.80 -13.31
N GLU A 41 -2.34 -8.38 -14.56
CA GLU A 41 -1.51 -8.76 -15.71
C GLU A 41 -0.24 -7.89 -15.83
N ASP A 42 -0.24 -6.69 -15.22
CA ASP A 42 0.89 -5.75 -15.25
C ASP A 42 1.67 -5.73 -13.92
N GLU A 43 0.96 -5.81 -12.78
CA GLU A 43 1.56 -5.64 -11.46
C GLU A 43 1.05 -6.64 -10.42
N ILE A 44 1.96 -7.25 -9.68
CA ILE A 44 1.61 -8.10 -8.54
C ILE A 44 1.79 -7.30 -7.25
N TRP A 45 0.70 -6.96 -6.58
CA TRP A 45 0.74 -6.18 -5.35
C TRP A 45 0.83 -7.09 -4.12
N GLU A 46 1.60 -6.68 -3.10
CA GLU A 46 1.68 -7.41 -1.82
C GLU A 46 0.33 -7.45 -1.09
N PHE A 47 -0.49 -6.40 -1.24
CA PHE A 47 -1.85 -6.32 -0.70
C PHE A 47 -2.81 -5.83 -1.78
N LEU A 48 -3.94 -6.50 -1.92
CA LEU A 48 -4.91 -6.21 -2.97
C LEU A 48 -5.88 -5.07 -2.58
N PRO A 49 -6.54 -4.43 -3.55
CA PRO A 49 -7.63 -3.53 -3.26
C PRO A 49 -8.70 -4.18 -2.37
N GLY A 50 -9.27 -3.39 -1.44
CA GLY A 50 -10.24 -3.84 -0.45
C GLY A 50 -9.63 -4.46 0.81
N SER A 51 -8.34 -4.83 0.79
CA SER A 51 -7.66 -5.36 1.97
C SER A 51 -7.64 -4.35 3.12
N THR A 52 -7.81 -4.87 4.32
CA THR A 52 -7.54 -4.14 5.57
C THR A 52 -6.08 -4.38 5.95
N ILE A 53 -5.31 -3.30 6.10
CA ILE A 53 -3.87 -3.35 6.33
C ILE A 53 -3.46 -2.48 7.51
N LEU A 54 -2.33 -2.83 8.13
CA LEU A 54 -1.60 -1.93 9.01
C LEU A 54 -0.60 -1.11 8.18
N VAL A 55 -0.12 -0.02 8.75
CA VAL A 55 0.90 0.82 8.11
C VAL A 55 2.06 1.11 9.04
N GLU A 56 3.24 1.30 8.45
CA GLU A 56 4.44 1.79 9.13
C GLU A 56 4.96 3.04 8.41
N GLU A 57 5.44 4.03 9.16
CA GLU A 57 6.16 5.16 8.58
C GLU A 57 7.58 4.72 8.20
N ARG A 58 7.94 4.83 6.92
CA ARG A 58 9.29 4.57 6.41
C ARG A 58 9.84 5.76 5.66
N THR A 59 11.16 5.90 5.66
CA THR A 59 11.85 6.87 4.80
C THR A 59 12.19 6.21 3.46
N LEU A 60 11.46 6.56 2.40
CA LEU A 60 11.74 6.15 1.02
C LEU A 60 12.23 7.37 0.23
N SER A 61 13.37 7.26 -0.45
CA SER A 61 13.98 8.35 -1.22
C SER A 61 14.03 9.69 -0.45
N ASN A 62 14.47 9.63 0.82
CA ASN A 62 14.52 10.76 1.76
C ASN A 62 13.17 11.42 2.11
N LYS A 63 12.05 10.74 1.86
CA LYS A 63 10.71 11.19 2.25
C LYS A 63 10.07 10.19 3.21
N LYS A 64 9.45 10.70 4.27
CA LYS A 64 8.61 9.90 5.16
C LYS A 64 7.29 9.57 4.46
N VAL A 65 6.98 8.29 4.38
CA VAL A 65 5.77 7.76 3.73
C VAL A 65 5.18 6.61 4.54
N LEU A 66 3.90 6.31 4.35
CA LEU A 66 3.24 5.17 4.96
C LEU A 66 3.35 3.96 4.04
N VAL A 67 3.91 2.85 4.52
CA VAL A 67 4.05 1.59 3.79
C VAL A 67 3.10 0.56 4.39
N ALA A 68 2.41 -0.21 3.54
CA ALA A 68 1.51 -1.25 4.02
C ALA A 68 2.26 -2.41 4.67
N MET A 69 1.66 -2.99 5.70
CA MET A 69 2.13 -4.17 6.41
C MET A 69 0.97 -5.11 6.72
N ALA A 70 1.29 -6.40 6.87
CA ALA A 70 0.32 -7.41 7.29
C ALA A 70 -0.16 -7.13 8.72
N GLN A 71 -1.44 -7.39 8.98
CA GLN A 71 -1.98 -7.45 10.33
C GLN A 71 -1.50 -8.77 10.95
N HIS A 72 -0.75 -8.69 12.07
CA HIS A 72 -0.31 -9.89 12.80
C HIS A 72 -1.46 -10.52 13.58
#